data_AF-A0A9E5EWA2-F1
#
_entry.id   AF-A0A9E5EWA2-F1
#
_cell.length_a   1.000
_cell.length_b   1.000
_cell.length_c   1.000
_cell.angle_alpha   90.00
_cell.angle_beta   90.00
_cell.angle_gamma   90.00
#
_symmetry.space_group_name_H-M   'P 1'
#
loop_
_entity.id
_entity.type
_entity.pdbx_description
1 polymer ?
#
loop_
_entity_poly.entity_id
_entity_poly.type
_entity_poly.pdbx_seq_one_letter_code
_entity_poly.pdbx_strand_id
1 'polypeptide(L)' 'MSQRDSNMLFLKDMLEHLVSCQQQLQWTTDSQAVHVLTEVMLRDLERCNRLCESIKRKANHAVAV' A
#
# COMPACT_ATOMS: atom_id res chain seq x y z
N MET A 1 4.44 -12.34 -17.16
CA MET A 1 3.84 -11.28 -16.32
C MET A 1 4.47 -9.97 -16.70
N SER A 2 3.68 -8.95 -17.06
CA SER A 2 4.23 -7.63 -17.35
C SER A 2 4.60 -6.91 -16.05
N GLN A 3 5.50 -5.93 -16.12
CA GLN A 3 5.83 -5.08 -14.96
C GLN A 3 4.57 -4.39 -14.39
N ARG A 4 3.56 -4.13 -15.23
CA ARG A 4 2.28 -3.57 -14.81
C ARG A 4 1.49 -4.56 -13.96
N ASP A 5 1.43 -5.82 -14.36
CA ASP A 5 0.72 -6.87 -13.61
C ASP A 5 1.37 -7.11 -12.24
N SER A 6 2.70 -7.15 -12.19
CA SER A 6 3.45 -7.25 -10.93
C SER A 6 3.20 -6.07 -10.01
N ASN A 7 3.14 -4.84 -10.56
CA ASN A 7 2.84 -3.65 -9.77
C ASN A 7 1.38 -3.68 -9.25
N MET A 8 0.42 -4.10 -10.08
CA MET A 8 -0.99 -4.20 -9.66
C MET A 8 -1.19 -5.26 -8.58
N LEU A 9 -0.54 -6.42 -8.71
CA LEU A 9 -0.58 -7.47 -7.71
C LEU A 9 0.01 -6.97 -6.37
N PHE A 10 1.18 -6.33 -6.42
CA PHE A 10 1.81 -5.78 -5.23
C PHE A 10 0.95 -4.69 -4.55
N LEU A 11 0.28 -3.85 -5.33
CA LEU A 11 -0.66 -2.86 -4.78
C LEU A 11 -1.83 -3.53 -4.07
N LYS A 12 -2.39 -4.59 -4.67
CA LYS A 12 -3.49 -5.37 -4.09
C LYS A 12 -3.06 -5.99 -2.76
N ASP A 13 -1.93 -6.69 -2.74
CA ASP A 13 -1.42 -7.35 -1.54
C ASP A 13 -1.21 -6.36 -0.39
N MET A 14 -0.73 -5.15 -0.70
CA MET A 14 -0.53 -4.11 0.30
C MET A 14 -1.84 -3.52 0.85
N LEU A 15 -2.86 -3.40 0.00
CA LEU A 15 -4.19 -2.98 0.45
C LEU A 15 -4.83 -4.05 1.34
N GLU A 16 -4.66 -5.32 1.03
CA GLU A 16 -5.13 -6.44 1.87
C GLU A 16 -4.40 -6.46 3.23
N HIS A 17 -3.10 -6.16 3.24
CA HIS A 17 -2.33 -6.00 4.48
C HIS A 17 -2.86 -4.84 5.33
N LEU A 18 -3.13 -3.67 4.73
CA LEU A 18 -3.69 -2.51 5.43
C LEU A 18 -5.05 -2.82 6.07
N VAL A 19 -5.93 -3.54 5.36
CA VAL A 19 -7.22 -3.97 5.91
C VAL A 19 -7.02 -4.89 7.11
N SER A 20 -6.05 -5.80 7.04
CA SER A 20 -5.74 -6.71 8.14
C SER A 20 -5.17 -5.97 9.36
N CYS A 21 -4.27 -5.01 9.17
CA CYS A 21 -3.77 -4.15 10.23
C CYS A 21 -4.89 -3.31 10.87
N GLN A 22 -5.82 -2.79 10.06
CA GLN A 22 -6.98 -2.05 10.57
C GLN A 22 -7.89 -2.94 11.44
N GLN A 23 -8.14 -4.18 11.00
CA GLN A 23 -8.90 -5.14 11.80
C GLN A 23 -8.20 -5.47 13.11
N GLN A 24 -6.88 -5.65 13.10
CA GLN A 24 -6.10 -5.88 14.34
C GLN A 24 -6.20 -4.68 15.29
N LEU A 25 -6.08 -3.46 14.76
CA LEU A 25 -6.24 -2.21 15.53
C LEU A 25 -7.60 -2.12 16.22
N GLN A 26 -8.68 -2.57 15.56
CA GLN A 26 -10.04 -2.50 16.11
C GLN A 26 -10.20 -3.25 17.44
N TRP A 27 -9.43 -4.32 17.64
CA TRP A 27 -9.49 -5.16 18.83
C TRP A 27 -8.29 -4.99 19.77
N THR A 28 -7.31 -4.19 19.38
CA THR A 28 -6.09 -3.98 20.16
C THR A 28 -6.34 -2.95 21.26
N THR A 29 -6.18 -3.37 22.51
CA THR A 29 -6.26 -2.50 23.70
C THR A 29 -4.90 -2.06 24.22
N ASP A 30 -3.81 -2.69 23.75
CA ASP A 30 -2.44 -2.28 24.07
C ASP A 30 -2.03 -1.03 23.28
N SER A 31 -1.81 0.06 24.02
CA SER A 31 -1.37 1.34 23.45
C SER A 31 -0.06 1.25 22.66
N GLN A 32 0.85 0.35 23.03
CA GLN A 32 2.11 0.16 22.32
C GLN A 32 1.88 -0.53 20.97
N ALA A 33 1.12 -1.62 20.96
CA ALA A 33 0.71 -2.29 19.73
C ALA A 33 -0.10 -1.37 18.80
N VAL A 34 -1.02 -0.55 19.33
CA VAL A 34 -1.75 0.47 18.54
C VAL A 34 -0.78 1.43 17.86
N HIS A 35 0.22 1.94 18.58
CA HIS A 35 1.20 2.87 18.02
C HIS A 35 2.03 2.21 16.91
N VAL A 36 2.53 0.99 17.14
CA VAL A 36 3.32 0.24 16.15
C VAL A 36 2.50 -0.07 14.90
N LEU A 37 1.26 -0.57 15.05
CA LEU A 37 0.39 -0.87 13.92
C LEU A 37 0.05 0.39 13.10
N THR A 38 -0.18 1.51 13.79
CA THR A 38 -0.45 2.80 13.13
C THR A 38 0.76 3.25 12.30
N GLU A 39 1.97 3.17 12.86
CA GLU A 39 3.21 3.53 12.17
C GLU A 39 3.52 2.62 10.96
N VAL A 40 3.15 1.34 11.05
CA VAL A 40 3.24 0.40 9.91
C VAL A 40 2.24 0.80 8.82
N MET A 41 0.98 1.06 9.18
CA MET A 41 -0.05 1.46 8.22
C MET A 41 0.31 2.76 7.50
N LEU A 42 0.87 3.76 8.19
CA LEU A 42 1.31 5.01 7.57
C LEU A 42 2.41 4.79 6.53
N ARG A 43 3.40 3.93 6.83
CA ARG A 43 4.45 3.57 5.86
C ARG A 43 3.91 2.82 4.66
N ASP A 44 2.97 1.89 4.88
CA ASP A 44 2.35 1.13 3.80
C ASP A 44 1.51 2.02 2.88
N LEU A 45 0.76 2.98 3.44
CA LEU A 45 0.04 4.00 2.66
C LEU A 45 0.98 4.87 1.83
N GLU A 46 2.13 5.28 2.38
CA GLU A 46 3.13 6.04 1.64
C GLU A 46 3.71 5.22 0.47
N ARG A 47 4.00 3.93 0.70
CA ARG A 47 4.43 3.01 -0.36
C ARG A 47 3.39 2.85 -1.45
N CYS A 48 2.13 2.64 -1.09
CA CYS A 48 1.01 2.57 -2.02
C CYS A 48 0.95 3.84 -2.88
N ASN A 49 1.08 5.01 -2.27
CA ASN A 49 1.07 6.28 -3.00
C ASN A 49 2.24 6.38 -3.99
N ARG A 50 3.47 6.06 -3.56
CA ARG A 50 4.65 6.07 -4.43
C ARG A 50 4.52 5.08 -5.61
N LEU A 51 3.92 3.92 -5.37
CA LEU A 51 3.66 2.92 -6.39
C LEU A 51 2.61 3.40 -7.40
N CYS A 52 1.50 3.95 -6.93
CA CYS A 52 0.47 4.56 -7.76
C CYS A 52 1.05 5.67 -8.65
N GLU A 53 1.89 6.54 -8.09
CA GLU A 53 2.58 7.59 -8.85
C GLU A 53 3.56 7.02 -9.89
N SER A 54 4.26 5.92 -9.57
CA SER A 54 5.11 5.22 -10.53
C SER A 54 4.30 4.61 -11.69
N ILE A 55 3.15 4.00 -11.40
CA ILE A 55 2.24 3.45 -12.41
C ILE A 55 1.68 4.58 -13.28
N LYS A 56 1.19 5.68 -12.69
CA LYS A 56 0.69 6.86 -13.42
C LYS A 56 1.77 7.47 -14.32
N ARG A 57 2.99 7.67 -13.81
CA ARG A 57 4.11 8.21 -14.61
C ARG A 57 4.42 7.34 -15.83
N LYS A 58 4.44 6.02 -15.67
CA LYS A 58 4.65 5.07 -16.76
C LYS A 58 3.49 5.05 -17.75
N ALA A 59 2.25 5.15 -17.26
CA ALA A 59 1.07 5.27 -18.11
C ALA A 59 1.09 6.56 -18.94
N ASN A 60 1.47 7.70 -18.34
CA ASN A 60 1.59 8.97 -19.05
C ASN A 60 2.74 8.98 -20.07
N HIS A 61 3.86 8.31 -19.79
CA HIS A 61 4.96 8.18 -20.75
C HIS A 61 4.60 7.30 -21.96
N ALA A 62 3.70 6.33 -21.79
CA ALA A 62 3.23 5.49 -22.89
C ALA A 62 2.24 6.21 -23.84
N VAL A 63 1.72 7.37 -23.46
CA VAL A 63 0.81 8.20 -24.28
C VAL A 63 1.55 9.33 -25.00
N ALA A 64 2.77 9.67 -24.56
CA ALA A 64 3.59 10.76 -25.10
C ALA A 64 4.64 10.30 -26.14
N VAL A 65 4.69 9.01 -26.47
CA VAL A 65 5.55 8.40 -27.51
C VAL A 65 4.65 7.83 -28.60
#